data_AF-A0A9X1P3T1-F1
#
_entry.id   AF-A0A9X1P3T1-F1
#
_cell.length_a   1.000
_cell.length_b   1.000
_cell.length_c   1.000
_cell.angle_alpha   90.00
_cell.angle_beta   90.00
_cell.angle_gamma   90.00
#
_symmetry.space_group_name_H-M   'P 1'
#
loop_
_entity.id
_entity.type
_entity.pdbx_description
1 polymer ?
#
loop_
_entity_poly.entity_id
_entity_poly.type
_entity_poly.pdbx_seq_one_letter_code
_entity_poly.pdbx_strand_id
1 'polypeptide(L)'
;MPATISGADPRELAPIDDALAQARAGLHVLEAKIPRLLRTAFGNGPLAEQRLAQMSRRHGTETIVAALEDRHPLVQRVHIGFLRGSLFAPGDRQAARAAISDLTATIRDRAKLKNKIADLEKARHAILERANQKRIKDLSPERQRDREIKRKR
;
A
#
# COMPACT_ATOMS: atom_id res chain seq x y z
N MET A 1 19.40 24.17 -10.09
CA MET A 1 20.16 23.71 -8.91
C MET A 1 19.15 23.48 -7.78
N PRO A 2 18.61 22.28 -7.58
CA PRO A 2 17.65 22.06 -6.50
C PRO A 2 18.40 22.14 -5.16
N ALA A 3 17.93 23.02 -4.27
CA ALA A 3 18.40 23.10 -2.91
C ALA A 3 18.25 21.73 -2.24
N THR A 4 19.35 21.16 -1.75
CA THR A 4 19.35 19.96 -0.92
C THR A 4 18.71 20.32 0.42
N ILE A 5 17.38 20.30 0.44
CA ILE A 5 16.55 20.42 1.63
C ILE A 5 16.63 19.07 2.36
N SER A 6 17.74 18.76 3.03
CA SER A 6 17.71 17.72 4.06
C SER A 6 18.97 17.80 4.92
N GLY A 7 18.79 18.17 6.19
CA GLY A 7 19.86 18.05 7.19
C GLY A 7 20.04 16.61 7.70
N ALA A 8 19.30 15.64 7.16
CA ALA A 8 19.45 14.23 7.52
C ALA A 8 20.58 13.60 6.69
N ASP A 9 21.34 12.71 7.32
CA ASP A 9 22.41 11.97 6.64
C ASP A 9 21.78 11.11 5.52
N PRO A 10 22.17 11.29 4.24
CA PRO A 10 21.66 10.48 3.14
C PRO A 10 21.85 8.98 3.35
N ARG A 11 22.83 8.56 4.16
CA ARG A 11 23.05 7.15 4.53
C ARG A 11 21.98 6.60 5.49
N GLU A 12 21.35 7.45 6.29
CA GLU A 12 20.25 7.06 7.19
C GLU A 12 18.92 6.96 6.43
N LEU A 13 18.73 7.78 5.38
CA LEU A 13 17.50 7.80 4.57
C LEU A 13 17.50 6.76 3.44
N ALA A 14 18.65 6.47 2.84
CA ALA A 14 18.79 5.52 1.73
C ALA A 14 18.07 4.17 1.95
N PRO A 15 18.26 3.44 3.08
CA PRO A 15 17.60 2.14 3.26
C PRO A 15 16.07 2.26 3.38
N ILE A 16 15.54 3.39 3.88
CA ILE A 16 14.11 3.62 4.00
C ILE A 16 13.51 4.00 2.65
N ASP A 17 14.21 4.83 1.89
CA ASP A 17 13.81 5.22 0.54
C ASP A 17 13.81 4.00 -0.41
N ASP A 18 14.81 3.12 -0.30
CA ASP A 18 14.86 1.85 -1.03
C ASP A 18 13.69 0.92 -0.63
N ALA A 19 13.43 0.78 0.66
CA ALA A 19 12.30 -0.02 1.15
C ALA A 19 10.94 0.55 0.71
N LEU A 20 10.79 1.88 0.65
CA LEU A 20 9.61 2.56 0.12
C LEU A 20 9.44 2.31 -1.37
N ALA A 21 10.52 2.42 -2.15
CA ALA A 21 10.50 2.15 -3.59
C ALA A 21 10.06 0.70 -3.86
N GLN A 22 10.64 -0.26 -3.15
CA GLN A 22 10.27 -1.68 -3.26
C GLN A 22 8.81 -1.94 -2.86
N ALA A 23 8.35 -1.36 -1.75
CA ALA A 23 6.98 -1.53 -1.30
C ALA A 23 5.95 -0.93 -2.28
N ARG A 24 6.25 0.24 -2.85
CA ARG A 24 5.42 0.89 -3.89
C ARG A 24 5.41 0.09 -5.18
N ALA A 25 6.56 -0.41 -5.63
CA ALA A 25 6.63 -1.29 -6.80
C ALA A 25 5.80 -2.56 -6.59
N GLY A 26 5.92 -3.20 -5.42
CA GLY A 26 5.08 -4.36 -5.05
C GLY A 26 3.59 -4.02 -5.06
N LEU A 27 3.20 -2.86 -4.53
CA LEU A 27 1.82 -2.40 -4.54
C LEU A 27 1.28 -2.27 -5.97
N HIS A 28 2.05 -1.67 -6.89
CA HIS A 28 1.65 -1.54 -8.29
C HIS A 28 1.46 -2.90 -8.98
N VAL A 29 2.32 -3.89 -8.68
CA VAL A 29 2.16 -5.26 -9.21
C VAL A 29 0.86 -5.88 -8.72
N LEU A 30 0.54 -5.76 -7.43
CA LEU A 30 -0.72 -6.29 -6.89
C LEU A 30 -1.94 -5.57 -7.47
N GLU A 31 -1.87 -4.24 -7.64
CA GLU A 31 -2.95 -3.45 -8.24
C GLU A 31 -3.20 -3.81 -9.70
N ALA A 32 -2.16 -4.17 -10.47
CA ALA A 32 -2.33 -4.69 -11.82
C ALA A 32 -2.85 -6.14 -11.84
N LYS A 33 -2.58 -6.93 -10.80
CA LYS A 33 -3.03 -8.33 -10.66
C LYS A 33 -4.52 -8.43 -10.34
N ILE A 34 -5.05 -7.53 -9.50
CA ILE A 34 -6.46 -7.55 -9.04
C ILE A 34 -7.48 -7.57 -10.21
N PRO A 35 -7.43 -6.67 -11.20
CA PRO A 35 -8.35 -6.69 -12.35
C PRO A 35 -8.28 -7.98 -13.16
N ARG A 36 -7.06 -8.53 -13.33
CA ARG A 36 -6.87 -9.79 -14.06
C ARG A 36 -7.56 -10.95 -13.33
N LEU A 37 -7.36 -11.06 -12.02
CA LEU A 37 -8.01 -12.09 -11.20
C LEU A 37 -9.53 -11.93 -11.19
N LEU A 38 -10.05 -10.70 -11.14
CA LEU A 38 -11.49 -10.44 -11.22
C LEU A 38 -12.09 -10.88 -12.56
N ARG A 39 -11.42 -10.63 -13.69
CA ARG A 39 -11.87 -11.06 -15.02
C ARG A 39 -11.80 -12.58 -15.21
N THR A 40 -10.88 -13.25 -14.50
CA THR A 40 -10.79 -14.71 -14.46
C THR A 40 -11.90 -15.31 -13.59
N ALA A 41 -12.16 -14.71 -12.42
CA ALA A 41 -13.14 -15.18 -11.46
C ALA A 41 -14.60 -14.93 -11.88
N PHE A 42 -14.87 -13.78 -12.51
CA PHE A 42 -16.22 -13.31 -12.79
C PHE A 42 -16.47 -13.13 -14.28
N GLY A 43 -17.61 -13.61 -14.76
CA GLY A 43 -18.03 -13.44 -16.16
C GLY A 43 -18.29 -11.98 -16.53
N ASN A 44 -18.58 -11.14 -15.54
CA ASN A 44 -18.80 -9.69 -15.66
C ASN A 44 -17.63 -8.90 -15.06
N GLY A 45 -16.40 -9.22 -15.46
CA GLY A 45 -15.15 -8.64 -14.92
C GLY A 45 -15.17 -7.12 -14.67
N PRO A 46 -15.56 -6.26 -15.64
CA PRO A 46 -15.60 -4.81 -15.43
C PRO A 46 -16.58 -4.36 -14.32
N LEU A 47 -17.74 -5.02 -14.19
CA LEU A 47 -18.69 -4.73 -13.12
C LEU A 47 -18.15 -5.18 -11.76
N ALA A 48 -17.46 -6.32 -11.72
CA ALA A 48 -16.80 -6.82 -10.52
C ALA A 48 -15.68 -5.88 -10.06
N GLU A 49 -14.91 -5.29 -10.99
CA GLU A 49 -13.92 -4.24 -10.71
C GLU A 49 -14.58 -3.00 -10.10
N GLN A 50 -15.66 -2.50 -10.70
CA GLN A 50 -16.37 -1.32 -10.19
C GLN A 50 -16.93 -1.55 -8.79
N ARG A 51 -17.55 -2.71 -8.53
CA ARG A 51 -18.09 -3.06 -7.21
C ARG A 51 -17.00 -3.25 -6.18
N LEU A 52 -15.90 -3.92 -6.52
CA LEU A 52 -14.75 -4.03 -5.62
C LEU A 52 -14.21 -2.65 -5.25
N ALA A 53 -14.07 -1.75 -6.23
CA ALA A 53 -13.64 -0.37 -5.97
C ALA A 53 -14.61 0.36 -5.04
N GLN A 54 -15.92 0.22 -5.25
CA GLN A 54 -16.94 0.81 -4.36
C GLN A 54 -16.87 0.25 -2.94
N MET A 55 -16.76 -1.08 -2.80
CA MET A 55 -16.62 -1.73 -1.50
C MET A 55 -15.36 -1.28 -0.78
N SER A 56 -14.24 -1.15 -1.49
CA SER A 56 -12.97 -0.69 -0.90
C SER A 56 -13.00 0.73 -0.33
N ARG A 57 -13.98 1.55 -0.73
CA ARG A 57 -14.18 2.90 -0.19
C ARG A 57 -15.09 2.92 1.04
N ARG A 58 -16.00 1.96 1.14
CA ARG A 58 -17.06 1.92 2.17
C ARG A 58 -16.79 0.90 3.28
N HIS A 59 -15.97 -0.10 3.01
CA HIS A 59 -15.73 -1.24 3.88
C HIS A 59 -14.24 -1.54 3.99
N GLY A 60 -13.87 -2.20 5.11
CA GLY A 60 -12.49 -2.65 5.33
C GLY A 60 -12.13 -3.87 4.48
N THR A 61 -10.83 -4.13 4.40
CA THR A 61 -10.25 -5.29 3.68
C THR A 61 -10.92 -6.61 4.05
N GLU A 62 -11.19 -6.84 5.35
CA GLU A 62 -11.79 -8.08 5.84
C GLU A 62 -13.23 -8.28 5.35
N THR A 63 -14.02 -7.20 5.24
CA THR A 63 -15.39 -7.28 4.68
C THR A 63 -15.38 -7.69 3.21
N ILE A 64 -14.39 -7.18 2.45
CA ILE A 64 -14.23 -7.52 1.04
C ILE A 64 -13.81 -8.97 0.88
N VAL A 65 -12.86 -9.41 1.70
CA VAL A 65 -12.39 -10.80 1.75
C VAL A 65 -13.54 -11.75 2.11
N ALA A 66 -14.34 -11.41 3.13
CA ALA A 66 -15.51 -12.19 3.50
C ALA A 66 -16.53 -12.30 2.35
N ALA A 67 -16.80 -11.20 1.64
CA ALA A 67 -17.71 -11.20 0.49
C ALA A 67 -17.17 -12.03 -0.70
N LEU A 68 -15.85 -12.14 -0.84
CA LEU A 68 -15.19 -12.95 -1.86
C LEU A 68 -15.18 -14.45 -1.49
N GLU A 69 -14.91 -14.78 -0.22
CA GLU A 69 -14.86 -16.16 0.29
C GLU A 69 -16.25 -16.75 0.54
N ASP A 70 -17.31 -15.94 0.52
CA ASP A 70 -18.67 -16.40 0.68
C ASP A 70 -19.04 -17.43 -0.41
N ARG A 71 -19.47 -18.61 0.04
CA ARG A 71 -19.88 -19.71 -0.83
C ARG A 71 -21.32 -19.57 -1.31
N HIS A 72 -22.07 -18.61 -0.78
CA HIS A 72 -23.46 -18.39 -1.15
C HIS A 72 -23.56 -17.63 -2.49
N PRO A 73 -24.06 -18.27 -3.57
CA PRO A 73 -24.02 -17.71 -4.92
C PRO A 73 -24.78 -16.39 -5.06
N LEU A 74 -25.89 -16.23 -4.31
CA LEU A 74 -26.67 -14.98 -4.31
C LEU A 74 -25.90 -13.83 -3.65
N VAL A 75 -25.18 -14.10 -2.55
CA VAL A 75 -24.45 -13.05 -1.85
C VAL A 75 -23.28 -12.58 -2.71
N GLN A 76 -22.53 -13.51 -3.28
CA GLN A 76 -21.41 -13.21 -4.16
C GLN A 76 -21.83 -12.45 -5.43
N ARG A 77 -23.00 -12.80 -6.00
CA ARG A 77 -23.60 -12.11 -7.16
C ARG A 77 -24.07 -10.70 -6.84
N VAL A 78 -24.64 -10.49 -5.66
CA VAL A 78 -25.12 -9.17 -5.21
C VAL A 78 -23.94 -8.24 -4.93
N HIS A 79 -22.91 -8.73 -4.26
CA HIS A 79 -21.80 -7.89 -3.80
C HIS A 79 -20.72 -7.67 -4.87
N ILE A 80 -20.48 -8.64 -5.75
CA ILE A 80 -19.34 -8.60 -6.67
C ILE A 80 -19.76 -8.90 -8.10
N GLY A 81 -20.32 -10.09 -8.36
CA GLY A 81 -20.69 -10.46 -9.73
C GLY A 81 -20.96 -11.94 -9.93
N PHE A 82 -21.24 -12.31 -11.18
CA PHE A 82 -21.51 -13.69 -11.55
C PHE A 82 -20.20 -14.46 -11.70
N LEU A 83 -20.02 -15.48 -10.87
CA LEU A 83 -18.87 -16.36 -10.94
C LEU A 83 -18.83 -17.10 -12.28
N ARG A 84 -17.67 -17.11 -12.93
CA ARG A 84 -17.48 -17.73 -14.25
C ARG A 84 -17.66 -19.25 -14.16
N GLY A 85 -18.37 -19.84 -15.12
CA GLY A 85 -18.65 -21.29 -15.12
C GLY A 85 -19.79 -21.74 -14.20
N SER A 86 -20.59 -20.83 -13.65
CA SER A 86 -21.70 -21.19 -12.75
C SER A 86 -22.88 -21.92 -13.42
N LEU A 87 -22.99 -21.88 -14.75
CA LEU A 87 -24.13 -22.44 -15.49
C LEU A 87 -23.79 -23.57 -16.48
N PHE A 88 -22.60 -23.61 -17.11
CA PHE A 88 -22.36 -24.54 -18.24
C PHE A 88 -20.96 -25.15 -18.37
N ALA A 89 -20.01 -24.90 -17.45
CA ALA A 89 -18.65 -25.43 -17.56
C ALA A 89 -18.00 -25.70 -16.18
N PRO A 90 -17.99 -26.95 -15.68
CA PRO A 90 -17.43 -27.27 -14.35
C PRO A 90 -15.92 -26.98 -14.23
N GLY A 91 -15.15 -27.09 -15.31
CA GLY A 91 -13.72 -26.72 -15.32
C GLY A 91 -13.47 -25.22 -15.08
N ASP A 92 -14.31 -24.36 -15.65
CA ASP A 92 -14.23 -22.91 -15.45
C ASP A 92 -14.55 -22.51 -14.01
N ARG A 93 -15.40 -23.29 -13.32
CA ARG A 93 -15.77 -23.03 -11.93
C ARG A 93 -14.59 -23.26 -10.98
N GLN A 94 -13.75 -24.25 -11.24
CA GLN A 94 -12.56 -24.51 -10.42
C GLN A 94 -11.50 -23.43 -10.63
N ALA A 95 -11.27 -23.02 -11.89
CA ALA A 95 -10.38 -21.91 -12.21
C ALA A 95 -10.86 -20.59 -11.59
N ALA A 96 -12.16 -20.31 -11.63
CA ALA A 96 -12.74 -19.12 -11.01
C ALA A 96 -12.57 -19.10 -9.48
N ARG A 97 -12.73 -20.26 -8.82
CA ARG A 97 -12.50 -20.39 -7.37
C ARG A 97 -11.03 -20.22 -7.00
N ALA A 98 -10.11 -20.78 -7.79
CA ALA A 98 -8.68 -20.56 -7.59
C ALA A 98 -8.33 -19.08 -7.73
N ALA A 99 -8.88 -18.40 -8.74
CA ALA A 99 -8.71 -16.96 -8.92
C ALA A 99 -9.27 -16.13 -7.76
N ILE A 100 -10.38 -16.55 -7.13
CA ILE A 100 -10.93 -15.90 -5.93
C ILE A 100 -10.00 -16.07 -4.73
N SER A 101 -9.45 -17.26 -4.52
CA SER A 101 -8.46 -17.51 -3.47
C SER A 101 -7.21 -16.65 -3.65
N ASP A 102 -6.69 -16.57 -4.89
CA ASP A 102 -5.56 -15.70 -5.22
C ASP A 102 -5.92 -14.22 -5.04
N LEU A 103 -7.17 -13.84 -5.33
CA LEU A 103 -7.65 -12.48 -5.19
C LEU A 103 -7.73 -12.08 -3.71
N THR A 104 -8.23 -12.94 -2.83
CA THR A 104 -8.29 -12.64 -1.39
C THR A 104 -6.89 -12.52 -0.79
N ALA A 105 -5.97 -13.41 -1.16
CA ALA A 105 -4.56 -13.29 -0.79
C ALA A 105 -3.95 -11.97 -1.29
N THR A 106 -4.16 -11.62 -2.57
CA THR A 106 -3.67 -10.39 -3.20
C THR A 106 -4.23 -9.14 -2.51
N ILE A 107 -5.50 -9.14 -2.09
CA ILE A 107 -6.15 -8.04 -1.38
C ILE A 107 -5.57 -7.88 0.03
N ARG A 108 -5.34 -8.99 0.76
CA ARG A 108 -4.69 -8.97 2.08
C ARG A 108 -3.25 -8.44 1.98
N ASP A 109 -2.49 -8.90 1.00
CA ASP A 109 -1.10 -8.46 0.80
C ASP A 109 -1.02 -6.99 0.36
N ARG A 110 -1.98 -6.53 -0.45
CA ARG A 110 -2.13 -5.10 -0.77
C ARG A 110 -2.35 -4.26 0.49
N ALA A 111 -3.21 -4.71 1.41
CA ALA A 111 -3.44 -4.01 2.67
C ALA A 111 -2.18 -3.97 3.55
N LYS A 112 -1.46 -5.10 3.66
CA LYS A 112 -0.17 -5.17 4.38
C LYS A 112 0.86 -4.20 3.79
N LEU A 113 1.01 -4.14 2.46
CA LEU A 113 1.94 -3.23 1.80
C LEU A 113 1.56 -1.77 2.03
N LYS A 114 0.28 -1.41 1.99
CA LYS A 114 -0.17 -0.05 2.33
C LYS A 114 0.21 0.35 3.75
N ASN A 115 0.00 -0.54 4.71
CA ASN A 115 0.41 -0.29 6.10
C ASN A 115 1.93 -0.14 6.20
N LYS A 116 2.70 -1.02 5.55
CA LYS A 116 4.16 -0.93 5.50
C LYS A 116 4.65 0.39 4.90
N ILE A 117 4.03 0.87 3.83
CA ILE A 117 4.36 2.18 3.23
C ILE A 117 4.10 3.30 4.22
N ALA A 118 2.93 3.31 4.88
CA ALA A 118 2.59 4.33 5.87
C ALA A 118 3.58 4.33 7.06
N ASP A 119 4.00 3.15 7.53
CA ASP A 119 4.97 3.02 8.61
C ASP A 119 6.36 3.49 8.20
N LEU A 120 6.81 3.16 6.98
CA LEU A 120 8.07 3.66 6.43
C LEU A 120 8.05 5.17 6.20
N GLU A 121 6.93 5.74 5.74
CA GLU A 121 6.76 7.19 5.60
C GLU A 121 6.84 7.89 6.97
N LYS A 122 6.18 7.36 8.00
CA LYS A 122 6.31 7.86 9.38
C LYS A 122 7.75 7.79 9.88
N ALA A 123 8.45 6.67 9.65
CA ALA A 123 9.85 6.52 10.04
C ALA A 123 10.75 7.54 9.33
N ARG A 124 10.54 7.74 8.02
CA ARG A 124 11.22 8.76 7.22
C ARG A 124 10.98 10.16 7.76
N HIS A 125 9.73 10.51 8.06
CA HIS A 125 9.38 11.80 8.66
C HIS A 125 10.05 12.01 10.02
N ALA A 126 10.09 10.99 10.89
CA ALA A 126 10.73 11.08 12.19
C ALA A 126 12.26 11.34 12.08
N ILE A 127 12.94 10.75 11.09
CA ILE A 127 14.37 11.02 10.84
C ILE A 127 14.58 12.45 10.39
N LEU A 128 13.75 12.93 9.45
CA LEU A 128 13.81 14.31 8.97
C LEU A 128 13.53 15.32 10.08
N GLU A 129 12.54 15.05 10.95
CA GLU A 129 12.24 15.89 12.11
C GLU A 129 13.40 15.94 13.09
N ARG A 130 14.02 14.80 13.42
CA ARG A 130 15.22 14.75 14.29
C ARG A 130 16.37 15.55 13.70
N ALA A 131 16.62 15.41 12.41
CA ALA A 131 17.66 16.17 11.72
C ALA A 131 17.37 17.68 11.75
N ASN A 132 16.12 18.08 11.55
CA ASN A 132 15.71 19.47 11.62
C ASN A 132 15.82 20.03 13.05
N GLN A 133 15.42 19.27 14.07
CA GLN A 133 15.58 19.65 15.47
C GLN A 133 17.05 19.81 15.87
N LYS A 134 17.95 18.93 15.40
CA LYS A 134 19.41 19.08 15.60
C LYS A 134 19.91 20.39 14.98
N ARG A 135 19.49 20.69 13.75
CA ARG A 135 19.86 21.95 13.06
C ARG A 135 19.39 23.19 13.81
N ILE A 136 18.14 23.20 14.29
CA ILE A 136 17.60 24.33 15.08
C ILE A 136 18.39 24.51 16.39
N LYS A 137 18.72 23.41 17.08
CA LYS A 137 19.55 23.45 18.29
C LYS A 137 20.97 23.96 18.03
N ASP A 138 21.56 23.65 16.87
CA ASP A 138 22.90 24.13 16.49
C ASP A 138 22.92 25.59 16.02
N LEU A 139 21.79 26.12 15.57
CA LEU A 139 21.59 27.52 15.21
C LEU A 139 21.17 28.39 16.41
N SER A 140 21.12 27.84 17.63
CA SER A 140 20.72 28.62 18.80
C SER A 140 21.72 29.76 19.06
N PRO A 141 21.26 30.98 19.41
CA PRO A 141 22.12 32.14 19.62
C PRO A 141 23.21 31.90 20.69
N GLU A 142 22.92 31.10 21.70
CA GLU A 142 23.88 30.73 22.76
C GLU A 142 25.07 29.94 22.21
N ARG A 143 24.84 28.94 21.34
CA ARG A 143 25.94 28.16 20.73
C ARG A 143 26.74 28.97 19.73
N GLN A 144 26.12 29.93 19.05
CA GLN A 144 26.84 30.86 18.18
C GLN A 144 27.78 31.77 18.98
N ARG A 145 27.32 32.30 20.13
CA ARG A 145 28.16 33.08 21.05
C ARG A 145 29.32 32.26 21.62
N ASP A 146 29.08 31.02 22.06
CA ASP A 146 30.15 30.15 22.56
C ASP A 146 31.22 29.83 21.49
N ARG A 147 30.80 29.67 20.23
CA ARG A 147 31.73 29.47 19.11
C ARG A 147 32.53 30.74 18.81
N GLU A 148 31.91 31.92 18.86
CA GLU A 148 32.62 33.19 18.69
C GLU A 148 33.63 33.43 19.82
N ILE A 149 33.27 33.12 21.07
CA ILE A 149 34.16 33.25 22.23
C ILE A 149 35.37 32.31 22.09
N LYS A 150 35.15 31.06 21.66
CA LYS A 150 36.25 30.11 21.39
C LYS A 150 37.14 30.52 20.21
N ARG A 151 36.61 31.24 19.21
CA ARG A 151 37.38 31.69 18.04
C ARG A 151 38.27 32.91 18.32
N LYS A 152 37.97 33.66 19.37
CA LYS A 152 38.72 34.86 19.81
C LYS A 152 39.79 34.57 20.87
N ARG A 153 39.90 33.31 21.32
CA ARG A 153 41.00 32.80 22.15
C ARG A 153 41.95 32.00 21.28
#